data_AF-A0A1N7G1C1-F1
#
_entry.id   AF-A0A1N7G1C1-F1
#
_cell.length_a   1.000
_cell.length_b   1.000
_cell.length_c   1.000
_cell.angle_alpha   90.00
_cell.angle_beta   90.00
_cell.angle_gamma   90.00
#
_symmetry.space_group_name_H-M   'P 1'
#
loop_
_entity.id
_entity.type
_entity.pdbx_description
1 polymer ?
#
loop_
_entity_poly.entity_id
_entity_poly.type
_entity_poly.pdbx_seq_one_letter_code
_entity_poly.pdbx_strand_id
1 'polypeptide(L)'
;IHQNRKERVDLDETISIGGNRTETVEGDEKILIQGNRDKTVDKNDTLSVKQNQKHTISKNKSLTVNQNSNEVVKIAKSVTVGTVYATQVGTVMNTAVGMMQAEEVGIKKTTMVGKSYNITAGDSFALTVGSSSLTLNQDGTIILQGVDIQIIGSTKVDIIGQDVNINPEGAGGASGGDDGNPSTAAPQTNQTSQPNTNQATLGQPLITTGLGADVDKLASQSPSLVKEVNDLKSKGWSFQYGQSGKGSWADENPKSKKIVIDGQYASNPKQVVQTLSHEVGHAKYTVAPDTSSRANYISSYLKDEGAATAMNIKVRDEILSNANINIGVAGRYASQYVNIFNQNGGDNHQTYEAISKIFGTEITSATGQTYNDYYGGYYDRYYTK
;
A
#
# COMPACT_ATOMS: atom_id res chain seq x y z
N ILE A 1 61.45 23.45 20.37
CA ILE A 1 61.72 21.99 20.19
C ILE A 1 62.02 21.78 18.71
N HIS A 2 63.16 21.19 18.33
CA HIS A 2 63.56 20.97 16.92
C HIS A 2 63.40 19.51 16.45
N GLN A 3 62.74 18.67 17.27
CA GLN A 3 62.49 17.25 17.02
C GLN A 3 61.12 16.87 17.63
N ASN A 4 61.02 15.72 18.30
CA ASN A 4 59.77 15.22 18.87
C ASN A 4 59.40 15.94 20.17
N ARG A 5 58.11 16.24 20.36
CA ARG A 5 57.51 16.66 21.63
C ARG A 5 56.51 15.60 22.07
N LYS A 6 56.49 15.29 23.37
CA LYS A 6 55.42 14.52 24.00
C LYS A 6 54.93 15.30 25.22
N GLU A 7 53.62 15.37 25.37
CA GLU A 7 52.95 16.00 26.49
C GLU A 7 51.96 14.99 27.10
N ARG A 8 51.81 15.03 28.42
CA ARG A 8 50.90 14.18 29.17
C ARG A 8 50.34 15.00 30.34
N VAL A 9 49.02 15.00 30.45
CA VAL A 9 48.27 15.55 31.59
C VAL A 9 47.44 14.40 32.15
N ASP A 10 47.55 14.10 33.44
CA ASP A 10 46.90 12.93 34.04
C ASP A 10 45.44 13.17 34.48
N LEU A 11 45.07 14.44 34.69
CA LEU A 11 43.72 14.86 35.07
C LEU A 11 43.15 15.79 33.98
N ASP A 12 42.78 17.01 34.34
CA ASP A 12 42.11 17.95 33.47
C ASP A 12 43.07 18.98 32.88
N GLU A 13 42.87 19.34 31.61
CA GLU A 13 43.57 20.41 30.93
C GLU A 13 42.57 21.50 30.51
N THR A 14 42.90 22.76 30.74
CA THR A 14 42.16 23.91 30.23
C THR A 14 43.12 24.85 29.51
N ILE A 15 42.82 25.17 28.25
CA ILE A 15 43.59 26.12 27.45
C ILE A 15 42.71 27.34 27.16
N SER A 16 43.14 28.51 27.61
CA SER A 16 42.49 29.79 27.31
C SER A 16 43.42 30.65 26.46
N ILE A 17 42.94 31.08 25.29
CA ILE A 17 43.66 31.97 24.37
C ILE A 17 42.87 33.28 24.28
N GLY A 18 43.42 34.38 24.80
CA GLY A 18 42.76 35.69 24.79
C GLY A 18 42.75 36.40 23.43
N GLY A 19 43.44 35.84 22.43
CA GLY A 19 43.54 36.37 21.07
C GLY A 19 43.23 35.31 20.02
N ASN A 20 43.98 35.31 18.91
CA ASN A 20 43.80 34.36 17.82
C ASN A 20 44.64 33.09 18.03
N ARG A 21 44.15 31.95 17.55
CA ARG A 21 44.92 30.70 17.43
C ARG A 21 44.97 30.27 15.96
N THR A 22 46.17 29.95 15.49
CA THR A 22 46.41 29.31 14.19
C THR A 22 47.16 28.01 14.44
N GLU A 23 46.75 26.94 13.77
CA GLU A 23 47.39 25.64 13.85
C GLU A 23 47.69 25.14 12.45
N THR A 24 48.95 24.75 12.22
CA THR A 24 49.43 24.21 10.95
C THR A 24 50.07 22.87 11.24
N VAL A 25 49.59 21.83 10.57
CA VAL A 25 50.17 20.49 10.56
C VAL A 25 50.56 20.18 9.12
N GLU A 26 51.86 20.10 8.84
CA GLU A 26 52.36 19.85 7.47
C GLU A 26 52.23 18.38 7.04
N GLY A 27 52.20 17.48 8.03
CA GLY A 27 51.94 16.05 7.85
C GLY A 27 50.51 15.68 8.20
N ASP A 28 50.33 14.44 8.68
CA ASP A 28 49.02 13.91 9.04
C ASP A 28 48.62 14.28 10.48
N GLU A 29 47.33 14.57 10.68
CA GLU A 29 46.72 14.75 12.00
C GLU A 29 45.79 13.58 12.35
N LYS A 30 45.98 13.00 13.54
CA LYS A 30 45.07 12.00 14.10
C LYS A 30 44.57 12.46 15.45
N ILE A 31 43.26 12.65 15.57
CA ILE A 31 42.59 12.98 16.83
C ILE A 31 41.76 11.78 17.29
N LEU A 32 42.02 11.28 18.49
CA LEU A 32 41.22 10.23 19.14
C LEU A 32 40.55 10.81 20.39
N ILE A 33 39.23 10.90 20.37
CA ILE A 33 38.42 11.18 21.56
C ILE A 33 37.69 9.89 21.91
N GLN A 34 37.95 9.33 23.10
CA GLN A 34 37.28 8.10 23.56
C GLN A 34 35.91 8.39 24.20
N GLY A 35 35.74 9.59 24.76
CA GLY A 35 34.47 10.09 25.26
C GLY A 35 33.68 10.88 24.22
N ASN A 36 32.88 11.84 24.69
CA ASN A 36 32.11 12.73 23.84
C ASN A 36 32.95 13.92 23.34
N ARG A 37 32.58 14.47 22.18
CA ARG A 37 33.14 15.73 21.67
C ARG A 37 32.00 16.71 21.44
N ASP A 38 31.99 17.78 22.21
CA ASP A 38 31.12 18.94 22.00
C ASP A 38 31.93 20.08 21.36
N LYS A 39 31.40 20.69 20.29
CA LYS A 39 32.02 21.81 19.59
C LYS A 39 30.96 22.90 19.40
N THR A 40 31.22 24.07 19.98
CA THR A 40 30.43 25.28 19.75
C THR A 40 31.25 26.27 18.94
N VAL A 41 30.63 26.86 17.92
CA VAL A 41 31.20 27.96 17.14
C VAL A 41 30.12 29.04 17.05
N ASP A 42 30.31 30.15 17.78
CA ASP A 42 29.27 31.18 17.90
C ASP A 42 29.04 32.00 16.62
N LYS A 43 29.98 31.91 15.67
CA LYS A 43 29.93 32.61 14.38
C LYS A 43 29.87 31.60 13.23
N ASN A 44 30.89 31.58 12.38
CA ASN A 44 30.91 30.78 11.15
C ASN A 44 31.88 29.59 11.29
N ASP A 45 31.47 28.41 10.85
CA ASP A 45 32.31 27.21 10.72
C ASP A 45 32.47 26.87 9.23
N THR A 46 33.67 27.10 8.68
CA THR A 46 33.97 26.85 7.27
C THR A 46 34.94 25.68 7.15
N LEU A 47 34.56 24.66 6.38
CA LEU A 47 35.40 23.49 6.08
C LEU A 47 35.76 23.43 4.60
N SER A 48 37.04 23.32 4.28
CA SER A 48 37.52 23.03 2.92
C SER A 48 38.27 21.72 2.90
N VAL A 49 37.76 20.74 2.16
CA VAL A 49 38.43 19.47 1.89
C VAL A 49 38.74 19.43 0.40
N LYS A 50 40.03 19.33 0.04
CA LYS A 50 40.48 19.39 -1.37
C LYS A 50 40.32 18.06 -2.12
N GLN A 51 40.26 16.97 -1.38
CA GLN A 51 40.10 15.62 -1.90
C GLN A 51 38.79 15.02 -1.37
N ASN A 52 38.85 13.87 -0.69
CA ASN A 52 37.68 13.12 -0.27
C ASN A 52 37.31 13.40 1.20
N GLN A 53 36.01 13.43 1.49
CA GLN A 53 35.48 13.45 2.86
C GLN A 53 34.61 12.23 3.09
N LYS A 54 35.03 11.34 4.00
CA LYS A 54 34.23 10.17 4.45
C LYS A 54 33.75 10.40 5.87
N HIS A 55 32.45 10.19 6.11
CA HIS A 55 31.86 10.31 7.42
C HIS A 55 31.06 9.05 7.75
N THR A 56 31.39 8.42 8.88
CA THR A 56 30.71 7.23 9.37
C THR A 56 30.09 7.54 10.73
N ILE A 57 28.77 7.42 10.83
CA ILE A 57 28.03 7.47 12.10
C ILE A 57 27.36 6.11 12.26
N SER A 58 27.74 5.35 13.28
CA SER A 58 27.19 4.00 13.48
C SER A 58 25.81 3.97 14.11
N LYS A 59 25.35 5.10 14.66
CA LYS A 59 24.03 5.29 15.26
C LYS A 59 23.26 6.34 14.46
N ASN A 60 22.72 7.36 15.13
CA ASN A 60 21.83 8.34 14.53
C ASN A 60 22.57 9.64 14.19
N LYS A 61 22.22 10.26 13.06
CA LYS A 61 22.60 11.64 12.70
C LYS A 61 21.34 12.50 12.72
N SER A 62 21.33 13.52 13.59
CA SER A 62 20.34 14.58 13.57
C SER A 62 20.99 15.88 13.07
N LEU A 63 20.31 16.60 12.19
CA LEU A 63 20.77 17.89 11.66
C LEU A 63 19.57 18.84 11.65
N THR A 64 19.71 19.96 12.34
CA THR A 64 18.74 21.07 12.29
C THR A 64 19.41 22.25 11.61
N VAL A 65 18.75 22.79 10.58
CA VAL A 65 19.15 24.01 9.89
C VAL A 65 17.98 24.99 10.02
N ASN A 66 18.17 26.08 10.76
CA ASN A 66 17.10 27.03 11.08
C ASN A 66 16.70 27.93 9.90
N GLN A 67 17.57 28.01 8.89
CA GLN A 67 17.35 28.83 7.70
C GLN A 67 17.48 27.94 6.46
N ASN A 68 18.37 28.29 5.53
CA ASN A 68 18.47 27.63 4.24
C ASN A 68 19.53 26.52 4.24
N SER A 69 19.21 25.40 3.62
CA SER A 69 20.17 24.33 3.29
C SER A 69 20.30 24.24 1.77
N ASN A 70 21.48 24.56 1.24
CA ASN A 70 21.79 24.46 -0.18
C ASN A 70 22.87 23.39 -0.41
N GLU A 71 22.64 22.49 -1.37
CA GLU A 71 23.56 21.41 -1.70
C GLU A 71 23.76 21.35 -3.21
N VAL A 72 25.01 21.49 -3.65
CA VAL A 72 25.38 21.44 -5.07
C VAL A 72 26.31 20.25 -5.29
N VAL A 73 25.85 19.27 -6.06
CA VAL A 73 26.62 18.09 -6.45
C VAL A 73 26.79 18.11 -7.97
N LYS A 74 28.04 18.20 -8.45
CA LYS A 74 28.32 18.47 -9.88
C LYS A 74 28.19 17.26 -10.80
N ILE A 75 28.37 16.05 -10.26
CA ILE A 75 28.45 14.83 -11.08
C ILE A 75 27.27 13.91 -10.77
N ALA A 76 27.24 13.32 -9.58
CA ALA A 76 26.21 12.34 -9.23
C ALA A 76 25.94 12.34 -7.73
N LYS A 77 24.68 12.14 -7.37
CA LYS A 77 24.23 11.92 -5.99
C LYS A 77 23.43 10.61 -5.94
N SER A 78 23.80 9.73 -5.03
CA SER A 78 23.06 8.50 -4.73
C SER A 78 22.61 8.53 -3.27
N VAL A 79 21.38 8.08 -3.02
CA VAL A 79 20.79 7.99 -1.69
C VAL A 79 20.21 6.59 -1.54
N THR A 80 20.75 5.82 -0.61
CA THR A 80 20.23 4.49 -0.25
C THR A 80 19.70 4.54 1.17
N VAL A 81 18.46 4.11 1.35
CA VAL A 81 17.80 4.03 2.66
C VAL A 81 17.34 2.59 2.88
N GLY A 82 17.70 2.00 4.02
CA GLY A 82 17.42 0.59 4.29
C GLY A 82 15.98 0.29 4.74
N THR A 83 15.22 1.32 5.14
CA THR A 83 13.85 1.17 5.63
C THR A 83 12.90 2.18 4.97
N VAL A 84 12.67 3.32 5.60
CA VAL A 84 11.67 4.31 5.19
C VAL A 84 12.34 5.61 4.81
N TYR A 85 11.96 6.16 3.66
CA TYR A 85 12.32 7.50 3.23
C TYR A 85 11.07 8.38 3.14
N ALA A 86 11.04 9.47 3.92
CA ALA A 86 9.90 10.38 3.99
C ALA A 86 10.35 11.83 3.75
N THR A 87 9.65 12.53 2.88
CA THR A 87 9.89 13.94 2.56
C THR A 87 8.62 14.72 2.88
N GLN A 88 8.73 15.71 3.76
CA GLN A 88 7.65 16.61 4.13
C GLN A 88 8.05 18.04 3.73
N VAL A 89 7.20 18.73 2.99
CA VAL A 89 7.42 20.10 2.52
C VAL A 89 6.24 20.96 2.94
N GLY A 90 6.52 22.08 3.62
CA GLY A 90 5.47 22.92 4.21
C GLY A 90 4.71 23.79 3.21
N THR A 91 5.29 24.09 2.05
CA THR A 91 4.69 24.99 1.04
C THR A 91 4.69 24.36 -0.35
N VAL A 92 5.78 24.51 -1.10
CA VAL A 92 5.87 24.14 -2.51
C VAL A 92 7.06 23.20 -2.73
N MET A 93 6.84 22.11 -3.45
CA MET A 93 7.88 21.22 -3.97
C MET A 93 7.92 21.36 -5.50
N ASN A 94 9.11 21.56 -6.06
CA ASN A 94 9.36 21.52 -7.50
C ASN A 94 10.48 20.52 -7.79
N THR A 95 10.32 19.72 -8.85
CA THR A 95 11.32 18.77 -9.32
C THR A 95 11.53 19.01 -10.80
N ALA A 96 12.72 19.49 -11.16
CA ALA A 96 13.13 19.69 -12.54
C ALA A 96 14.18 18.64 -12.92
N VAL A 97 13.92 17.89 -13.98
CA VAL A 97 14.80 16.83 -14.49
C VAL A 97 15.15 17.13 -15.93
N GLY A 98 16.44 17.21 -16.25
CA GLY A 98 16.90 17.67 -17.56
C GLY A 98 16.86 16.63 -18.68
N MET A 99 16.77 15.34 -18.36
CA MET A 99 16.79 14.25 -19.34
C MET A 99 15.64 13.26 -19.11
N MET A 100 15.73 12.44 -18.07
CA MET A 100 14.78 11.35 -17.81
C MET A 100 14.53 11.22 -16.32
N GLN A 101 13.26 11.03 -15.97
CA GLN A 101 12.82 10.60 -14.64
C GLN A 101 12.17 9.23 -14.77
N ALA A 102 12.80 8.21 -14.17
CA ALA A 102 12.25 6.88 -14.06
C ALA A 102 11.89 6.60 -12.60
N GLU A 103 10.76 5.91 -12.37
CA GLU A 103 10.29 5.55 -11.05
C GLU A 103 9.81 4.10 -11.06
N GLU A 104 10.46 3.27 -10.25
CA GLU A 104 10.12 1.86 -10.09
C GLU A 104 9.60 1.63 -8.67
N VAL A 105 8.40 1.06 -8.56
CA VAL A 105 7.74 0.81 -7.28
C VAL A 105 7.37 -0.65 -7.20
N GLY A 106 8.04 -1.40 -6.32
CA GLY A 106 7.92 -2.86 -6.28
C GLY A 106 6.58 -3.40 -5.76
N ILE A 107 5.78 -2.59 -5.08
CA ILE A 107 4.51 -3.05 -4.47
C ILE A 107 3.34 -2.16 -4.87
N LYS A 108 3.33 -0.89 -4.47
CA LYS A 108 2.18 0.00 -4.67
C LYS A 108 2.63 1.45 -4.72
N LYS A 109 2.15 2.17 -5.73
CA LYS A 109 2.20 3.63 -5.79
C LYS A 109 0.81 4.19 -5.47
N THR A 110 0.74 5.27 -4.69
CA THR A 110 -0.51 5.98 -4.40
C THR A 110 -0.25 7.47 -4.49
N THR A 111 -1.10 8.16 -5.25
CA THR A 111 -1.02 9.60 -5.45
C THR A 111 -2.35 10.21 -5.03
N MET A 112 -2.32 11.04 -3.98
CA MET A 112 -3.49 11.82 -3.54
C MET A 112 -3.24 13.29 -3.82
N VAL A 113 -4.14 13.91 -4.56
CA VAL A 113 -4.07 15.34 -4.91
C VAL A 113 -5.37 16.00 -4.45
N GLY A 114 -5.28 16.96 -3.54
CA GLY A 114 -6.46 17.59 -2.92
C GLY A 114 -7.21 18.58 -3.82
N LYS A 115 -6.61 19.01 -4.93
CA LYS A 115 -7.23 19.91 -5.93
C LYS A 115 -7.02 19.33 -7.34
N SER A 116 -6.31 20.02 -8.22
CA SER A 116 -6.12 19.60 -9.61
C SER A 116 -4.88 18.72 -9.79
N TYR A 117 -5.04 17.62 -10.53
CA TYR A 117 -3.93 16.78 -10.99
C TYR A 117 -3.81 16.91 -12.51
N ASN A 118 -2.92 17.79 -12.96
CA ASN A 118 -2.69 18.06 -14.39
C ASN A 118 -1.45 17.30 -14.87
N ILE A 119 -1.57 16.61 -15.99
CA ILE A 119 -0.46 15.94 -16.68
C ILE A 119 -0.41 16.50 -18.11
N THR A 120 0.79 16.89 -18.55
CA THR A 120 1.04 17.31 -19.93
C THR A 120 2.23 16.53 -20.45
N ALA A 121 2.01 15.79 -21.54
CA ALA A 121 3.04 15.05 -22.25
C ALA A 121 3.22 15.65 -23.64
N GLY A 122 4.46 15.71 -24.14
CA GLY A 122 4.78 16.27 -25.45
C GLY A 122 4.40 15.34 -26.61
N ASP A 123 4.72 14.05 -26.47
CA ASP A 123 4.60 13.07 -27.56
C ASP A 123 3.42 12.12 -27.35
N SER A 124 3.40 11.41 -26.22
CA SER A 124 2.32 10.48 -25.87
C SER A 124 2.14 10.34 -24.35
N PHE A 125 0.93 10.01 -23.94
CA PHE A 125 0.62 9.58 -22.58
C PHE A 125 -0.05 8.21 -22.63
N ALA A 126 0.62 7.19 -22.10
CA ALA A 126 0.16 5.81 -22.13
C ALA A 126 -0.03 5.25 -20.72
N LEU A 127 -1.16 4.58 -20.51
CA LEU A 127 -1.49 3.78 -19.33
C LEU A 127 -1.59 2.33 -19.77
N THR A 128 -0.71 1.47 -19.27
CA THR A 128 -0.68 0.05 -19.65
C THR A 128 -0.87 -0.82 -18.42
N VAL A 129 -1.80 -1.78 -18.51
CA VAL A 129 -2.07 -2.78 -17.46
C VAL A 129 -2.24 -4.13 -18.13
N GLY A 130 -1.24 -5.00 -18.03
CA GLY A 130 -1.24 -6.28 -18.75
C GLY A 130 -1.44 -6.07 -20.26
N SER A 131 -2.50 -6.65 -20.83
CA SER A 131 -2.88 -6.52 -22.25
C SER A 131 -3.82 -5.33 -22.56
N SER A 132 -4.18 -4.53 -21.55
CA SER A 132 -5.01 -3.33 -21.74
C SER A 132 -4.14 -2.09 -21.82
N SER A 133 -4.56 -1.14 -22.67
CA SER A 133 -3.90 0.18 -22.77
C SER A 133 -4.89 1.31 -23.04
N LEU A 134 -4.56 2.48 -22.50
CA LEU A 134 -5.12 3.77 -22.90
C LEU A 134 -3.96 4.67 -23.33
N THR A 135 -3.94 5.09 -24.58
CA THR A 135 -2.88 5.92 -25.15
C THR A 135 -3.48 7.20 -25.76
N LEU A 136 -2.90 8.34 -25.39
CA LEU A 136 -3.21 9.66 -25.95
C LEU A 136 -1.99 10.12 -26.74
N ASN A 137 -2.17 10.38 -28.03
CA ASN A 137 -1.09 10.81 -28.92
C ASN A 137 -1.13 12.32 -29.15
N GLN A 138 0.03 12.90 -29.50
CA GLN A 138 0.17 14.31 -29.85
C GLN A 138 -0.75 14.75 -31.01
N ASP A 139 -1.05 13.86 -31.95
CA ASP A 139 -1.95 14.12 -33.08
C ASP A 139 -3.44 14.15 -32.70
N GLY A 140 -3.76 13.93 -31.42
CA GLY A 140 -5.12 13.88 -30.89
C GLY A 140 -5.78 12.51 -30.96
N THR A 141 -5.13 11.50 -31.54
CA THR A 141 -5.62 10.12 -31.55
C THR A 141 -5.67 9.57 -30.12
N ILE A 142 -6.82 9.02 -29.74
CA ILE A 142 -7.01 8.28 -28.48
C ILE A 142 -7.22 6.82 -28.82
N ILE A 143 -6.38 5.96 -28.24
CA ILE A 143 -6.42 4.51 -28.43
C ILE A 143 -6.82 3.86 -27.11
N LEU A 144 -7.93 3.14 -27.11
CA LEU A 144 -8.36 2.28 -26.01
C LEU A 144 -8.32 0.83 -26.48
N GLN A 145 -7.46 0.02 -25.87
CA GLN A 145 -7.27 -1.39 -26.21
C GLN A 145 -7.48 -2.28 -24.99
N GLY A 146 -8.08 -3.45 -25.21
CA GLY A 146 -8.27 -4.49 -24.22
C GLY A 146 -8.81 -5.75 -24.88
N VAL A 147 -8.75 -6.88 -24.17
CA VAL A 147 -9.35 -8.15 -24.63
C VAL A 147 -10.87 -8.01 -24.69
N ASP A 148 -11.46 -7.51 -23.60
CA ASP A 148 -12.88 -7.17 -23.51
C ASP A 148 -13.01 -5.69 -23.14
N ILE A 149 -13.79 -4.94 -23.92
CA ILE A 149 -14.15 -3.54 -23.62
C ILE A 149 -15.65 -3.49 -23.37
N GLN A 150 -16.05 -3.33 -22.11
CA GLN A 150 -17.46 -3.19 -21.72
C GLN A 150 -17.82 -1.72 -21.50
N ILE A 151 -18.80 -1.22 -22.26
CA ILE A 151 -19.35 0.14 -22.13
C ILE A 151 -20.83 -0.01 -21.76
N ILE A 152 -21.18 0.31 -20.50
CA ILE A 152 -22.53 0.07 -19.95
C ILE A 152 -23.10 1.39 -19.45
N GLY A 153 -24.18 1.88 -20.08
CA GLY A 153 -24.94 3.04 -19.62
C GLY A 153 -26.26 2.61 -18.98
N SER A 154 -26.60 3.14 -17.80
CA SER A 154 -27.89 2.88 -17.15
C SER A 154 -29.06 3.62 -17.80
N THR A 155 -28.79 4.72 -18.50
CA THR A 155 -29.80 5.55 -19.18
C THR A 155 -29.52 5.75 -20.66
N LYS A 156 -28.28 6.08 -21.03
CA LYS A 156 -27.87 6.37 -22.41
C LYS A 156 -26.39 6.12 -22.60
N VAL A 157 -25.99 5.69 -23.80
CA VAL A 157 -24.62 5.74 -24.30
C VAL A 157 -24.67 6.44 -25.66
N ASP A 158 -23.95 7.54 -25.80
CA ASP A 158 -23.82 8.27 -27.07
C ASP A 158 -22.39 8.12 -27.60
N ILE A 159 -22.26 7.80 -28.89
CA ILE A 159 -20.99 7.83 -29.61
C ILE A 159 -21.21 8.73 -30.82
N ILE A 160 -20.55 9.89 -30.83
CA ILE A 160 -20.77 10.93 -31.83
C ILE A 160 -19.41 11.28 -32.44
N GLY A 161 -19.32 11.14 -33.75
CA GLY A 161 -18.20 11.56 -34.58
C GLY A 161 -18.71 11.92 -35.97
N GLN A 162 -17.87 12.55 -36.79
CA GLN A 162 -18.21 12.76 -38.20
C GLN A 162 -18.48 11.43 -38.89
N ASP A 163 -17.63 10.43 -38.62
CA ASP A 163 -17.80 9.04 -39.02
C ASP A 163 -17.71 8.13 -37.78
N VAL A 164 -18.65 7.18 -37.65
CA VAL A 164 -18.66 6.19 -36.56
C VAL A 164 -18.72 4.80 -37.17
N ASN A 165 -17.60 4.09 -37.09
CA ASN A 165 -17.48 2.71 -37.57
C ASN A 165 -17.55 1.75 -36.39
N ILE A 166 -18.53 0.84 -36.41
CA ILE A 166 -18.67 -0.24 -35.43
C ILE A 166 -18.35 -1.55 -36.13
N ASN A 167 -17.27 -2.21 -35.68
CA ASN A 167 -16.72 -3.40 -36.33
C ASN A 167 -16.41 -3.20 -37.84
N PRO A 168 -15.57 -2.22 -38.22
CA PRO A 168 -15.18 -2.08 -39.62
C PRO A 168 -14.45 -3.34 -40.10
N GLU A 169 -14.85 -3.87 -41.25
CA GLU A 169 -14.11 -4.93 -41.93
C GLU A 169 -12.71 -4.40 -42.32
N GLY A 170 -11.63 -5.12 -41.97
CA GLY A 170 -10.30 -4.77 -42.47
C GLY A 170 -9.10 -4.88 -41.53
N ALA A 171 -9.20 -5.51 -40.36
CA ALA A 171 -8.00 -5.89 -39.59
C ALA A 171 -7.53 -7.32 -39.94
N GLY A 172 -7.30 -7.60 -41.23
CA GLY A 172 -6.65 -8.85 -41.65
C GLY A 172 -6.92 -9.28 -43.09
N GLY A 173 -5.90 -9.15 -43.95
CA GLY A 173 -5.75 -9.96 -45.18
C GLY A 173 -6.27 -9.34 -46.47
N ALA A 174 -5.35 -8.88 -47.31
CA ALA A 174 -5.59 -8.36 -48.65
C ALA A 174 -5.70 -9.48 -49.71
N SER A 175 -6.58 -9.29 -50.71
CA SER A 175 -6.32 -9.65 -52.11
C SER A 175 -7.18 -8.78 -53.02
N GLY A 176 -6.54 -7.97 -53.87
CA GLY A 176 -7.21 -7.01 -54.75
C GLY A 176 -7.67 -7.57 -56.09
N GLY A 177 -8.22 -6.65 -56.89
CA GLY A 177 -8.34 -6.78 -58.35
C GLY A 177 -9.77 -6.68 -58.89
N ASP A 178 -10.18 -5.43 -59.12
CA ASP A 178 -11.15 -4.87 -60.07
C ASP A 178 -11.97 -5.84 -60.97
N ASP A 179 -13.30 -5.66 -60.99
CA ASP A 179 -13.97 -5.13 -62.19
C ASP A 179 -15.45 -4.81 -61.88
N GLY A 180 -15.86 -3.63 -62.32
CA GLY A 180 -17.08 -2.97 -61.91
C GLY A 180 -18.41 -3.54 -62.41
N ASN A 181 -19.39 -3.34 -61.52
CA ASN A 181 -20.73 -2.76 -61.75
C ASN A 181 -21.93 -3.75 -61.69
N PRO A 182 -22.90 -3.52 -60.80
CA PRO A 182 -23.48 -4.61 -60.03
C PRO A 182 -24.99 -4.76 -60.25
N SER A 183 -25.50 -5.99 -60.13
CA SER A 183 -26.92 -6.18 -59.82
C SER A 183 -27.23 -7.59 -59.34
N THR A 184 -28.12 -7.64 -58.35
CA THR A 184 -29.03 -8.73 -57.94
C THR A 184 -28.65 -9.70 -56.81
N ALA A 185 -29.61 -9.76 -55.87
CA ALA A 185 -30.23 -10.93 -55.24
C ALA A 185 -29.60 -11.61 -53.99
N ALA A 186 -30.46 -11.74 -52.97
CA ALA A 186 -30.42 -12.73 -51.88
C ALA A 186 -30.84 -14.14 -52.42
N PRO A 187 -31.02 -15.22 -51.62
CA PRO A 187 -30.50 -15.68 -50.30
C PRO A 187 -29.95 -17.15 -50.35
N GLN A 188 -29.45 -17.72 -49.22
CA GLN A 188 -29.73 -19.10 -48.69
C GLN A 188 -28.58 -19.80 -47.91
N THR A 189 -28.93 -20.15 -46.66
CA THR A 189 -28.71 -21.37 -45.85
C THR A 189 -27.78 -22.51 -46.31
N ASN A 190 -26.90 -22.98 -45.40
CA ASN A 190 -26.95 -24.23 -44.57
C ASN A 190 -25.65 -25.10 -44.50
N GLN A 191 -25.31 -25.48 -43.24
CA GLN A 191 -24.55 -26.66 -42.76
C GLN A 191 -23.03 -26.73 -43.07
N THR A 192 -22.09 -27.19 -42.22
CA THR A 192 -22.03 -27.86 -40.89
C THR A 192 -20.53 -27.95 -40.50
N SER A 193 -20.16 -27.84 -39.21
CA SER A 193 -19.16 -28.68 -38.48
C SER A 193 -18.65 -28.05 -37.17
N GLN A 194 -19.03 -28.67 -36.05
CA GLN A 194 -18.38 -28.93 -34.73
C GLN A 194 -17.18 -28.12 -34.14
N PRO A 195 -16.99 -28.20 -32.79
CA PRO A 195 -16.64 -27.09 -31.93
C PRO A 195 -15.15 -27.04 -31.55
N ASN A 196 -14.62 -25.83 -31.35
CA ASN A 196 -13.38 -25.65 -30.59
C ASN A 196 -13.68 -24.90 -29.29
N THR A 197 -13.79 -25.68 -28.22
CA THR A 197 -13.64 -25.26 -26.85
C THR A 197 -12.23 -24.69 -26.65
N ASN A 198 -12.12 -23.44 -26.22
CA ASN A 198 -10.94 -22.96 -25.51
C ASN A 198 -11.37 -21.96 -24.43
N GLN A 199 -11.59 -22.51 -23.23
CA GLN A 199 -11.59 -21.76 -21.98
C GLN A 199 -10.21 -21.11 -21.81
N ALA A 200 -10.16 -19.78 -21.76
CA ALA A 200 -8.96 -19.06 -21.36
C ALA A 200 -8.78 -19.18 -19.84
N THR A 201 -7.67 -19.77 -19.46
CA THR A 201 -7.23 -20.10 -18.11
C THR A 201 -6.89 -18.85 -17.30
N LEU A 202 -7.38 -18.81 -16.06
CA LEU A 202 -7.06 -17.79 -15.08
C LEU A 202 -5.64 -18.01 -14.55
N GLY A 203 -4.87 -16.93 -14.41
CA GLY A 203 -3.51 -16.98 -13.88
C GLY A 203 -3.43 -17.70 -12.53
N GLN A 204 -2.31 -18.37 -12.28
CA GLN A 204 -2.05 -19.15 -11.07
C GLN A 204 -2.25 -18.29 -9.80
N PRO A 205 -2.82 -18.85 -8.72
CA PRO A 205 -3.05 -18.10 -7.49
C PRO A 205 -1.71 -17.70 -6.84
N LEU A 206 -1.60 -16.45 -6.42
CA LEU A 206 -0.42 -15.86 -5.76
C LEU A 206 -0.30 -16.27 -4.28
N ILE A 207 -1.36 -16.89 -3.73
CA ILE A 207 -1.38 -17.53 -2.42
C ILE A 207 -2.14 -18.84 -2.46
N THR A 208 -1.76 -19.75 -1.57
CA THR A 208 -2.59 -20.91 -1.23
C THR A 208 -3.07 -20.70 0.19
N THR A 209 -4.38 -20.71 0.46
CA THR A 209 -4.93 -20.58 1.82
C THR A 209 -5.21 -21.95 2.43
N GLY A 210 -5.55 -22.94 1.60
CA GLY A 210 -6.13 -24.22 2.05
C GLY A 210 -7.66 -24.18 2.15
N LEU A 211 -8.30 -23.08 1.75
CA LEU A 211 -9.76 -22.89 1.75
C LEU A 211 -10.41 -23.15 0.37
N GLY A 212 -9.61 -23.52 -0.63
CA GLY A 212 -10.07 -23.90 -1.98
C GLY A 212 -9.55 -22.99 -3.08
N ALA A 213 -9.45 -23.52 -4.30
CA ALA A 213 -8.83 -22.83 -5.43
C ALA A 213 -9.53 -21.52 -5.82
N ASP A 214 -10.86 -21.48 -5.74
CA ASP A 214 -11.63 -20.26 -6.05
C ASP A 214 -11.41 -19.16 -5.00
N VAL A 215 -11.27 -19.56 -3.73
CA VAL A 215 -10.90 -18.65 -2.63
C VAL A 215 -9.49 -18.11 -2.87
N ASP A 216 -8.54 -18.98 -3.17
CA ASP A 216 -7.14 -18.63 -3.41
C ASP A 216 -7.00 -17.64 -4.58
N LYS A 217 -7.72 -17.90 -5.67
CA LYS A 217 -7.73 -17.05 -6.86
C LYS A 217 -8.35 -15.67 -6.58
N LEU A 218 -9.45 -15.61 -5.82
CA LEU A 218 -10.09 -14.34 -5.45
C LEU A 218 -9.25 -13.57 -4.44
N ALA A 219 -8.73 -14.24 -3.42
CA ALA A 219 -7.86 -13.65 -2.40
C ALA A 219 -6.55 -13.13 -3.01
N SER A 220 -6.04 -13.77 -4.08
CA SER A 220 -4.87 -13.31 -4.85
C SER A 220 -5.08 -11.96 -5.54
N GLN A 221 -6.33 -11.48 -5.64
CA GLN A 221 -6.63 -10.15 -6.18
C GLN A 221 -6.39 -9.03 -5.14
N SER A 222 -6.07 -9.34 -3.88
CA SER A 222 -5.67 -8.35 -2.87
C SER A 222 -4.20 -8.54 -2.47
N PRO A 223 -3.30 -7.63 -2.90
CA PRO A 223 -1.90 -7.65 -2.46
C PRO A 223 -1.74 -7.60 -0.94
N SER A 224 -2.61 -6.87 -0.23
CA SER A 224 -2.60 -6.84 1.23
C SER A 224 -2.96 -8.20 1.83
N LEU A 225 -4.01 -8.86 1.34
CA LEU A 225 -4.38 -10.18 1.84
C LEU A 225 -3.31 -11.22 1.51
N VAL A 226 -2.72 -11.16 0.31
CA VAL A 226 -1.58 -12.01 -0.10
C VAL A 226 -0.41 -11.87 0.88
N LYS A 227 0.00 -10.63 1.17
CA LYS A 227 1.08 -10.35 2.11
C LYS A 227 0.78 -10.88 3.51
N GLU A 228 -0.38 -10.55 4.06
CA GLU A 228 -0.69 -10.90 5.45
C GLU A 228 -0.94 -12.41 5.63
N VAL A 229 -1.58 -13.09 4.67
CA VAL A 229 -1.70 -14.56 4.72
C VAL A 229 -0.32 -15.23 4.71
N ASN A 230 0.60 -14.79 3.86
CA ASN A 230 1.96 -15.34 3.81
C ASN A 230 2.75 -15.05 5.10
N ASP A 231 2.63 -13.85 5.66
CA ASP A 231 3.26 -13.50 6.95
C ASP A 231 2.70 -14.37 8.09
N LEU A 232 1.39 -14.55 8.18
CA LEU A 232 0.76 -15.43 9.16
C LEU A 232 1.21 -16.89 8.98
N LYS A 233 1.29 -17.40 7.75
CA LYS A 233 1.85 -18.74 7.49
C LYS A 233 3.28 -18.89 7.98
N SER A 234 4.13 -17.88 7.73
CA SER A 234 5.51 -17.89 8.21
C SER A 234 5.61 -17.91 9.75
N LYS A 235 4.57 -17.40 10.43
CA LYS A 235 4.41 -17.39 11.89
C LYS A 235 3.67 -18.61 12.44
N GLY A 236 3.45 -19.64 11.63
CA GLY A 236 2.84 -20.91 12.03
C GLY A 236 1.31 -20.91 12.06
N TRP A 237 0.64 -19.92 11.46
CA TRP A 237 -0.82 -19.92 11.36
C TRP A 237 -1.31 -20.89 10.29
N SER A 238 -2.42 -21.55 10.59
CA SER A 238 -3.19 -22.39 9.66
C SER A 238 -4.55 -21.77 9.33
N PHE A 239 -5.14 -22.16 8.21
CA PHE A 239 -6.45 -21.68 7.76
C PHE A 239 -7.31 -22.89 7.44
N GLN A 240 -8.54 -22.93 7.97
CA GLN A 240 -9.42 -24.08 7.81
C GLN A 240 -10.89 -23.69 7.91
N TYR A 241 -11.75 -24.56 7.40
CA TYR A 241 -13.18 -24.48 7.69
C TYR A 241 -13.49 -25.06 9.07
N GLY A 242 -14.39 -24.40 9.79
CA GLY A 242 -15.00 -24.85 11.03
C GLY A 242 -16.32 -25.61 10.78
N GLN A 243 -17.01 -25.97 11.86
CA GLN A 243 -18.35 -26.52 11.76
C GLN A 243 -19.33 -25.44 11.25
N SER A 244 -20.21 -25.82 10.33
CA SER A 244 -21.24 -24.94 9.77
C SER A 244 -22.12 -24.33 10.86
N GLY A 245 -22.26 -22.99 10.83
CA GLY A 245 -23.08 -22.20 11.75
C GLY A 245 -22.43 -21.89 13.11
N LYS A 246 -21.12 -22.12 13.26
CA LYS A 246 -20.38 -21.83 14.50
C LYS A 246 -19.60 -20.52 14.47
N GLY A 247 -19.67 -19.77 13.38
CA GLY A 247 -18.95 -18.52 13.19
C GLY A 247 -17.53 -18.72 12.66
N SER A 248 -16.85 -17.60 12.51
CA SER A 248 -15.44 -17.51 12.14
C SER A 248 -14.68 -16.81 13.26
N TRP A 249 -13.40 -17.15 13.42
CA TRP A 249 -12.56 -16.56 14.46
C TRP A 249 -11.08 -16.77 14.15
N ALA A 250 -10.25 -15.88 14.69
CA ALA A 250 -8.82 -16.06 14.83
C ALA A 250 -8.47 -16.59 16.24
N ASP A 251 -7.69 -17.67 16.31
CA ASP A 251 -7.14 -18.21 17.54
C ASP A 251 -5.64 -17.92 17.60
N GLU A 252 -5.24 -17.02 18.48
CA GLU A 252 -3.85 -16.59 18.66
C GLU A 252 -3.04 -17.49 19.62
N ASN A 253 -3.61 -18.60 20.10
CA ASN A 253 -2.93 -19.53 21.00
C ASN A 253 -1.58 -19.96 20.38
N PRO A 254 -0.44 -19.70 21.05
CA PRO A 254 0.88 -19.99 20.51
C PRO A 254 1.10 -21.44 20.08
N LYS A 255 0.32 -22.39 20.62
CA LYS A 255 0.40 -23.82 20.30
C LYS A 255 -0.52 -24.26 19.15
N SER A 256 -1.47 -23.43 18.74
CA SER A 256 -2.51 -23.82 17.78
C SER A 256 -3.04 -22.64 16.96
N LYS A 257 -2.13 -21.75 16.51
CA LYS A 257 -2.51 -20.54 15.76
C LYS A 257 -3.30 -20.90 14.50
N LYS A 258 -4.53 -20.42 14.40
CA LYS A 258 -5.41 -20.73 13.27
C LYS A 258 -6.46 -19.67 13.04
N ILE A 259 -6.80 -19.49 11.77
CA ILE A 259 -8.01 -18.79 11.35
C ILE A 259 -9.02 -19.85 10.93
N VAL A 260 -10.18 -19.82 11.57
CA VAL A 260 -11.30 -20.71 11.26
C VAL A 260 -12.36 -19.90 10.54
N ILE A 261 -12.74 -20.34 9.34
CA ILE A 261 -13.86 -19.78 8.58
C ILE A 261 -15.08 -20.69 8.78
N ASP A 262 -16.24 -20.11 9.07
CA ASP A 262 -17.48 -20.87 9.19
C ASP A 262 -17.71 -21.75 7.95
N GLY A 263 -17.88 -23.05 8.17
CA GLY A 263 -18.11 -24.02 7.10
C GLY A 263 -19.36 -23.72 6.26
N GLN A 264 -20.32 -22.93 6.78
CA GLN A 264 -21.49 -22.50 6.02
C GLN A 264 -21.13 -21.64 4.80
N TYR A 265 -19.94 -21.02 4.81
CA TYR A 265 -19.48 -20.16 3.71
C TYR A 265 -18.68 -20.91 2.65
N ALA A 266 -18.37 -22.20 2.83
CA ALA A 266 -17.43 -22.94 1.97
C ALA A 266 -17.79 -22.93 0.46
N SER A 267 -19.07 -22.80 0.12
CA SER A 267 -19.53 -22.70 -1.28
C SER A 267 -19.62 -21.27 -1.83
N ASN A 268 -19.24 -20.25 -1.05
CA ASN A 268 -19.32 -18.84 -1.43
C ASN A 268 -17.95 -18.16 -1.28
N PRO A 269 -17.09 -18.18 -2.32
CA PRO A 269 -15.76 -17.61 -2.26
C PRO A 269 -15.73 -16.12 -1.87
N LYS A 270 -16.74 -15.32 -2.27
CA LYS A 270 -16.81 -13.91 -1.87
C LYS A 270 -16.99 -13.76 -0.36
N GLN A 271 -17.90 -14.54 0.22
CA GLN A 271 -18.14 -14.53 1.66
C GLN A 271 -16.92 -15.07 2.43
N VAL A 272 -16.25 -16.11 1.91
CA VAL A 272 -15.02 -16.64 2.51
C VAL A 272 -13.92 -15.59 2.51
N VAL A 273 -13.67 -14.89 1.39
CA VAL A 273 -12.62 -13.87 1.31
C VAL A 273 -12.94 -12.65 2.15
N GLN A 274 -14.21 -12.21 2.20
CA GLN A 274 -14.66 -11.16 3.14
C GLN A 274 -14.33 -11.55 4.58
N THR A 275 -14.75 -12.75 4.98
CA THR A 275 -14.59 -13.22 6.35
C THR A 275 -13.11 -13.43 6.68
N LEU A 276 -12.36 -14.08 5.79
CA LEU A 276 -10.92 -14.26 5.93
C LEU A 276 -10.18 -12.93 6.10
N SER A 277 -10.54 -11.90 5.33
CA SER A 277 -9.92 -10.58 5.47
C SER A 277 -10.17 -9.92 6.82
N HIS A 278 -11.33 -10.17 7.43
CA HIS A 278 -11.67 -9.72 8.77
C HIS A 278 -10.84 -10.47 9.82
N GLU A 279 -10.82 -11.81 9.77
CA GLU A 279 -10.07 -12.65 10.71
C GLU A 279 -8.55 -12.41 10.64
N VAL A 280 -8.01 -12.14 9.45
CA VAL A 280 -6.61 -11.76 9.27
C VAL A 280 -6.30 -10.45 9.99
N GLY A 281 -7.27 -9.53 10.09
CA GLY A 281 -7.12 -8.30 10.85
C GLY A 281 -6.96 -8.55 12.35
N HIS A 282 -7.77 -9.42 12.96
CA HIS A 282 -7.59 -9.86 14.35
C HIS A 282 -6.22 -10.53 14.55
N ALA A 283 -5.82 -11.43 13.65
CA ALA A 283 -4.54 -12.12 13.75
C ALA A 283 -3.32 -11.17 13.64
N LYS A 284 -3.49 -10.00 13.01
CA LYS A 284 -2.46 -8.96 12.86
C LYS A 284 -2.44 -8.00 14.05
N TYR A 285 -3.60 -7.71 14.65
CA TYR A 285 -3.73 -6.74 15.72
C TYR A 285 -3.91 -7.43 17.07
N THR A 286 -2.82 -7.59 17.82
CA THR A 286 -2.92 -8.13 19.18
C THR A 286 -3.45 -7.06 20.14
N VAL A 287 -4.57 -7.36 20.78
CA VAL A 287 -5.16 -6.49 21.80
C VAL A 287 -4.34 -6.57 23.09
N ALA A 288 -3.87 -5.42 23.56
CA ALA A 288 -3.45 -5.26 24.95
C ALA A 288 -4.62 -4.64 25.74
N PRO A 289 -5.42 -5.44 26.47
CA PRO A 289 -6.60 -4.91 27.14
C PRO A 289 -6.21 -3.99 28.31
N ASP A 290 -6.72 -2.76 28.29
CA ASP A 290 -6.60 -1.84 29.41
C ASP A 290 -7.70 -2.12 30.43
N THR A 291 -7.32 -2.74 31.54
CA THR A 291 -8.25 -3.14 32.61
C THR A 291 -8.48 -2.06 33.66
N SER A 292 -7.89 -0.87 33.49
CA SER A 292 -7.97 0.24 34.47
C SER A 292 -9.39 0.77 34.69
N SER A 293 -10.28 0.63 33.70
CA SER A 293 -11.69 0.95 33.83
C SER A 293 -12.54 0.14 32.84
N ARG A 294 -13.84 0.01 33.14
CA ARG A 294 -14.81 -0.64 32.24
C ARG A 294 -14.80 -0.02 30.84
N ALA A 295 -14.71 1.30 30.76
CA ALA A 295 -14.70 2.03 29.49
C ALA A 295 -13.42 1.74 28.68
N ASN A 296 -12.26 1.74 29.34
CA ASN A 296 -10.98 1.45 28.68
C ASN A 296 -10.92 0.00 28.20
N TYR A 297 -11.42 -0.94 29.00
CA TYR A 297 -11.47 -2.35 28.63
C TYR A 297 -12.32 -2.57 27.38
N ILE A 298 -13.54 -2.03 27.36
CA ILE A 298 -14.42 -2.10 26.19
C ILE A 298 -13.73 -1.45 24.99
N SER A 299 -13.12 -0.28 25.17
CA SER A 299 -12.43 0.42 24.08
C SER A 299 -11.26 -0.38 23.51
N SER A 300 -10.48 -1.11 24.32
CA SER A 300 -9.36 -1.94 23.84
C SER A 300 -9.85 -3.02 22.88
N TYR A 301 -10.93 -3.71 23.20
CA TYR A 301 -11.48 -4.76 22.34
C TYR A 301 -12.23 -4.21 21.13
N LEU A 302 -12.96 -3.10 21.26
CA LEU A 302 -13.63 -2.50 20.09
C LEU A 302 -12.64 -1.95 19.07
N LYS A 303 -11.44 -1.55 19.49
CA LYS A 303 -10.37 -1.17 18.56
C LYS A 303 -9.91 -2.34 17.70
N ASP A 304 -9.94 -3.56 18.24
CA ASP A 304 -9.63 -4.79 17.50
C ASP A 304 -10.63 -5.02 16.36
N GLU A 305 -11.93 -4.94 16.66
CA GLU A 305 -13.00 -4.99 15.66
C GLU A 305 -12.85 -3.88 14.60
N GLY A 306 -12.41 -2.69 15.03
CA GLY A 306 -12.07 -1.58 14.14
C GLY A 306 -10.91 -1.91 13.19
N ALA A 307 -9.86 -2.56 13.68
CA ALA A 307 -8.72 -2.99 12.89
C ALA A 307 -9.10 -4.13 11.92
N ALA A 308 -9.89 -5.10 12.37
CA ALA A 308 -10.41 -6.20 11.55
C ALA A 308 -11.31 -5.69 10.42
N THR A 309 -12.21 -4.76 10.73
CA THR A 309 -13.07 -4.11 9.74
C THR A 309 -12.28 -3.29 8.73
N ALA A 310 -11.27 -2.53 9.17
CA ALA A 310 -10.39 -1.78 8.28
C ALA A 310 -9.60 -2.70 7.33
N MET A 311 -9.12 -3.84 7.81
CA MET A 311 -8.48 -4.84 6.96
C MET A 311 -9.45 -5.40 5.91
N ASN A 312 -10.69 -5.71 6.29
CA ASN A 312 -11.71 -6.15 5.34
C ASN A 312 -12.03 -5.09 4.27
N ILE A 313 -12.17 -3.81 4.65
CA ILE A 313 -12.39 -2.70 3.68
C ILE A 313 -11.21 -2.59 2.71
N LYS A 314 -9.98 -2.61 3.23
CA LYS A 314 -8.77 -2.52 2.41
C LYS A 314 -8.69 -3.65 1.40
N VAL A 315 -8.94 -4.88 1.83
CA VAL A 315 -8.96 -6.06 0.95
C VAL A 315 -10.08 -5.94 -0.08
N ARG A 316 -11.29 -5.55 0.33
CA ARG A 316 -12.40 -5.35 -0.60
C ARG A 316 -12.06 -4.32 -1.67
N ASP A 317 -11.47 -3.19 -1.31
CA ASP A 317 -11.12 -2.13 -2.27
C ASP A 317 -10.05 -2.58 -3.26
N GLU A 318 -9.07 -3.36 -2.81
CA GLU A 318 -8.08 -3.95 -3.70
C GLU A 318 -8.71 -4.96 -4.67
N ILE A 319 -9.59 -5.85 -4.20
CA ILE A 319 -10.26 -6.84 -5.07
C ILE A 319 -11.24 -6.15 -6.03
N LEU A 320 -11.96 -5.13 -5.56
CA LEU A 320 -12.85 -4.33 -6.41
C LEU A 320 -12.06 -3.62 -7.51
N SER A 321 -10.89 -3.07 -7.16
CA SER A 321 -9.99 -2.42 -8.14
C SER A 321 -9.37 -3.41 -9.13
N ASN A 322 -8.98 -4.61 -8.68
CA ASN A 322 -8.19 -5.54 -9.50
C ASN A 322 -9.05 -6.51 -10.31
N ALA A 323 -10.23 -6.85 -9.83
CA ALA A 323 -11.09 -7.86 -10.45
C ALA A 323 -12.53 -7.39 -10.67
N ASN A 324 -12.88 -6.14 -10.33
CA ASN A 324 -14.25 -5.62 -10.36
C ASN A 324 -15.23 -6.50 -9.55
N ILE A 325 -14.73 -7.13 -8.49
CA ILE A 325 -15.53 -7.99 -7.61
C ILE A 325 -15.65 -7.33 -6.24
N ASN A 326 -16.88 -6.99 -5.86
CA ASN A 326 -17.17 -6.54 -4.51
C ASN A 326 -17.42 -7.75 -3.61
N ILE A 327 -16.52 -7.98 -2.65
CA ILE A 327 -16.68 -9.01 -1.59
C ILE A 327 -17.52 -8.50 -0.42
N GLY A 328 -17.88 -7.22 -0.37
CA GLY A 328 -18.61 -6.58 0.72
C GLY A 328 -17.75 -6.26 1.95
N VAL A 329 -18.38 -5.66 2.96
CA VAL A 329 -17.80 -5.39 4.29
C VAL A 329 -18.69 -6.05 5.32
N ALA A 330 -18.10 -6.76 6.28
CA ALA A 330 -18.83 -7.38 7.38
C ALA A 330 -19.47 -6.31 8.30
N GLY A 331 -20.66 -6.61 8.82
CA GLY A 331 -21.39 -5.74 9.75
C GLY A 331 -22.51 -4.92 9.11
N ARG A 332 -23.46 -4.46 9.92
CA ARG A 332 -24.69 -3.78 9.48
C ARG A 332 -24.44 -2.35 9.01
N TYR A 333 -23.35 -1.73 9.47
CA TYR A 333 -22.99 -0.36 9.10
C TYR A 333 -21.87 -0.28 8.05
N ALA A 334 -21.76 -1.30 7.19
CA ALA A 334 -20.76 -1.38 6.12
C ALA A 334 -20.47 -0.04 5.41
N SER A 335 -21.50 0.67 4.96
CA SER A 335 -21.34 1.97 4.27
C SER A 335 -20.71 3.06 5.16
N GLN A 336 -21.04 3.09 6.45
CA GLN A 336 -20.45 4.07 7.38
C GLN A 336 -18.99 3.74 7.67
N TYR A 337 -18.64 2.46 7.82
CA TYR A 337 -17.25 2.03 8.01
C TYR A 337 -16.38 2.45 6.84
N VAL A 338 -16.89 2.31 5.61
CA VAL A 338 -16.20 2.72 4.37
C VAL A 338 -16.02 4.23 4.31
N ASN A 339 -17.04 5.00 4.67
CA ASN A 339 -16.94 6.46 4.71
C ASN A 339 -15.88 6.91 5.71
N ILE A 340 -15.84 6.31 6.90
CA ILE A 340 -14.81 6.59 7.92
C ILE A 340 -13.42 6.23 7.40
N PHE A 341 -13.26 5.03 6.84
CA PHE A 341 -12.00 4.56 6.29
C PHE A 341 -11.45 5.53 5.24
N ASN A 342 -12.31 5.99 4.33
CA ASN A 342 -11.93 6.95 3.28
C ASN A 342 -11.60 8.34 3.86
N GLN A 343 -12.42 8.84 4.79
CA GLN A 343 -12.22 10.17 5.42
C GLN A 343 -10.92 10.23 6.23
N ASN A 344 -10.55 9.14 6.90
CA ASN A 344 -9.36 9.06 7.74
C ASN A 344 -8.10 8.64 6.97
N GLY A 345 -8.16 8.50 5.64
CA GLY A 345 -7.00 8.19 4.81
C GLY A 345 -6.56 6.72 4.83
N GLY A 346 -7.44 5.79 5.21
CA GLY A 346 -7.26 4.34 5.06
C GLY A 346 -7.02 3.56 6.36
N ASP A 347 -6.22 2.49 6.26
CA ASP A 347 -5.95 1.52 7.34
C ASP A 347 -4.96 2.11 8.37
N ASN A 348 -5.47 2.77 9.43
CA ASN A 348 -4.67 3.41 10.48
C ASN A 348 -5.41 3.50 11.83
N HIS A 349 -4.69 3.88 12.90
CA HIS A 349 -5.24 3.90 14.27
C HIS A 349 -6.44 4.86 14.44
N GLN A 350 -6.48 5.99 13.73
CA GLN A 350 -7.64 6.91 13.77
C GLN A 350 -8.88 6.26 13.16
N THR A 351 -8.71 5.49 12.08
CA THR A 351 -9.77 4.66 11.48
C THR A 351 -10.28 3.61 12.45
N TYR A 352 -9.39 2.91 13.18
CA TYR A 352 -9.81 1.89 14.14
C TYR A 352 -10.64 2.50 15.26
N GLU A 353 -10.17 3.63 15.81
CA GLU A 353 -10.89 4.38 16.83
C GLU A 353 -12.27 4.87 16.34
N ALA A 354 -12.35 5.39 15.11
CA ALA A 354 -13.60 5.89 14.57
C ALA A 354 -14.59 4.76 14.25
N ILE A 355 -14.14 3.65 13.66
CA ILE A 355 -14.98 2.47 13.40
C ILE A 355 -15.45 1.85 14.73
N SER A 356 -14.56 1.70 15.72
CA SER A 356 -14.85 1.07 17.01
C SER A 356 -16.05 1.68 17.74
N LYS A 357 -16.24 3.00 17.63
CA LYS A 357 -17.36 3.73 18.23
C LYS A 357 -18.72 3.31 17.67
N ILE A 358 -18.77 3.00 16.39
CA ILE A 358 -19.98 2.52 15.73
C ILE A 358 -20.12 1.01 15.97
N PHE A 359 -19.02 0.28 15.85
CA PHE A 359 -18.98 -1.17 15.99
C PHE A 359 -19.45 -1.65 17.37
N GLY A 360 -19.21 -0.88 18.44
CA GLY A 360 -19.73 -1.20 19.78
C GLY A 360 -21.25 -1.36 19.86
N THR A 361 -21.99 -0.83 18.88
CA THR A 361 -23.44 -1.01 18.80
C THR A 361 -23.87 -2.25 18.01
N GLU A 362 -22.99 -2.86 17.20
CA GLU A 362 -23.23 -4.10 16.46
C GLU A 362 -23.66 -5.23 17.39
N ILE A 363 -24.40 -6.20 16.86
CA ILE A 363 -24.89 -7.35 17.63
C ILE A 363 -23.96 -8.54 17.44
N THR A 364 -23.49 -9.11 18.55
CA THR A 364 -22.68 -10.33 18.52
C THR A 364 -23.51 -11.51 18.03
N SER A 365 -22.95 -12.30 17.13
CA SER A 365 -23.61 -13.50 16.58
C SER A 365 -23.84 -14.59 17.63
N ALA A 366 -22.98 -14.65 18.66
CA ALA A 366 -23.03 -15.70 19.69
C ALA A 366 -24.01 -15.41 20.83
N THR A 367 -24.18 -14.14 21.24
CA THR A 367 -24.98 -13.80 22.44
C THR A 367 -26.22 -12.93 22.15
N GLY A 368 -26.30 -12.31 20.96
CA GLY A 368 -27.39 -11.40 20.62
C GLY A 368 -27.32 -10.04 21.36
N GLN A 369 -26.28 -9.81 22.16
CA GLN A 369 -26.02 -8.54 22.84
C GLN A 369 -25.20 -7.60 21.94
N THR A 370 -25.25 -6.30 22.24
CA THR A 370 -24.31 -5.36 21.61
C THR A 370 -22.88 -5.70 22.00
N TYR A 371 -21.89 -5.36 21.16
CA TYR A 371 -20.48 -5.54 21.52
C TYR A 371 -20.08 -4.76 22.78
N ASN A 372 -20.69 -3.58 23.02
CA ASN A 372 -20.53 -2.82 24.26
C ASN A 372 -20.99 -3.61 25.50
N ASP A 373 -22.16 -4.26 25.41
CA ASP A 373 -22.70 -5.06 26.51
C ASP A 373 -21.92 -6.36 26.71
N TYR A 374 -21.49 -7.00 25.62
CA TYR A 374 -20.72 -8.23 25.65
C TYR A 374 -19.37 -8.04 26.37
N TYR A 375 -18.55 -7.08 25.93
CA TYR A 375 -17.27 -6.80 26.59
C TYR A 375 -17.45 -6.18 27.97
N GLY A 376 -18.47 -5.33 28.14
CA GLY A 376 -18.79 -4.74 29.44
C GLY A 376 -19.16 -5.79 30.48
N GLY A 377 -20.02 -6.75 30.12
CA GLY A 377 -20.41 -7.85 31.00
C GLY A 377 -19.23 -8.78 31.35
N TYR A 378 -18.27 -8.95 30.45
CA TYR A 378 -17.02 -9.66 30.74
C TYR A 378 -16.17 -8.89 31.76
N TYR A 379 -16.01 -7.57 31.58
CA TYR A 379 -15.33 -6.72 32.55
C TYR A 379 -15.97 -6.82 33.94
N ASP A 380 -17.29 -6.65 33.98
CA ASP A 380 -18.08 -6.67 35.21
C ASP A 380 -17.90 -8.01 35.95
N ARG A 381 -17.84 -9.13 35.23
CA ARG A 381 -17.68 -10.47 35.83
C ARG A 381 -16.29 -10.74 36.41
N TYR A 382 -15.24 -10.26 35.77
CA TYR A 382 -13.87 -10.72 36.07
C TYR A 382 -12.95 -9.65 36.67
N TYR A 383 -13.30 -8.37 36.53
CA TYR A 383 -12.42 -7.25 36.91
C TYR A 383 -13.06 -6.27 37.90
N THR A 384 -14.35 -6.41 38.20
CA THR A 384 -14.95 -5.73 39.35
C THR A 384 -14.83 -6.63 40.59
N LYS A 385 -13.92 -6.27 41.50
CA LYS A 385 -13.84 -6.81 42.86
C LYS A 385 -13.77 -5.66 43.85
#